data_AF-A0A1V6FHL7-F1
#
_entry.id   AF-A0A1V6FHL7-F1
#
_cell.length_a   1.000
_cell.length_b   1.000
_cell.length_c   1.000
_cell.angle_alpha   90.00
_cell.angle_beta   90.00
_cell.angle_gamma   90.00
#
_symmetry.space_group_name_H-M   'P 1'
#
loop_
_entity.id
_entity.type
_entity.pdbx_description
1 polymer ?
#
loop_
_entity_poly.entity_id
_entity_poly.type
_entity_poly.pdbx_seq_one_letter_code
_entity_poly.pdbx_strand_id
1 'polypeptide(L)'
;MSFIDSILALFGKKKPAPPVIVNPNANNATISRPKNRQVYEGRPTEPPEWAANAASADIITAIHNHIACRYAPKFEVKRIMSTQVGPDGNLVPEYDGIAGDCGAIKNFGLKVAKQNGLTMPYRYVDLNIAYRACCDNPQKCPFFLNAEGDMESINARRR
;
A
#
# COMPACT_ATOMS: atom_id res chain seq x y z
N MET A 1 17.92 -37.10 48.77
CA MET A 1 16.84 -37.86 48.10
C MET A 1 15.76 -36.87 47.68
N SER A 2 15.13 -36.89 46.52
CA SER A 2 15.48 -37.17 45.12
C SER A 2 14.34 -36.50 44.32
N PHE A 3 14.67 -35.93 43.17
CA PHE A 3 13.89 -34.96 42.38
C PHE A 3 12.66 -35.53 41.61
N ILE A 4 12.08 -36.65 42.04
CA ILE A 4 11.16 -37.44 41.17
C ILE A 4 9.68 -37.43 41.64
N ASP A 5 9.37 -37.01 42.87
CA ASP A 5 7.99 -37.13 43.40
C ASP A 5 7.02 -36.00 43.01
N SER A 6 7.45 -34.97 42.28
CA SER A 6 6.58 -33.81 41.94
C SER A 6 5.88 -33.89 40.58
N ILE A 7 6.10 -34.96 39.78
CA ILE A 7 5.58 -35.04 38.40
C ILE A 7 4.24 -35.81 38.29
N LEU A 8 3.78 -36.50 39.35
CA LEU A 8 2.60 -37.37 39.27
C LEU A 8 1.28 -36.81 39.84
N ALA A 9 1.25 -35.55 40.30
CA ALA A 9 0.05 -34.97 40.95
C ALA A 9 -0.82 -34.05 40.09
N LEU A 10 -0.52 -33.82 38.79
CA LEU A 10 -1.29 -32.90 37.94
C LEU A 10 -2.08 -33.56 36.79
N PHE A 11 -2.21 -34.90 36.77
CA PHE A 11 -3.17 -35.61 35.92
C PHE A 11 -4.45 -35.92 36.71
N GLY A 12 -5.36 -34.95 36.82
CA GLY A 12 -6.60 -35.08 37.60
C GLY A 12 -7.76 -34.24 37.07
N LYS A 13 -8.43 -34.77 36.05
CA LYS A 13 -9.83 -34.56 35.62
C LYS A 13 -10.59 -33.34 36.19
N LYS A 14 -10.84 -32.32 35.36
CA LYS A 14 -11.95 -31.36 35.54
C LYS A 14 -13.00 -31.52 34.42
N LYS A 15 -14.26 -31.54 34.85
CA LYS A 15 -15.51 -31.74 34.08
C LYS A 15 -15.69 -30.70 32.96
N PRO A 16 -16.44 -31.02 31.89
CA PRO A 16 -16.68 -30.10 30.77
C PRO A 16 -17.55 -28.92 31.22
N ALA A 17 -17.07 -27.70 30.92
CA ALA A 17 -17.83 -26.47 31.12
C ALA A 17 -18.97 -26.38 30.05
N PRO A 18 -20.12 -25.77 30.39
CA PRO A 18 -21.21 -25.57 29.43
C PRO A 18 -20.81 -24.57 28.33
N PRO A 19 -21.45 -24.64 27.14
CA PRO A 19 -21.04 -23.85 25.99
C PRO A 19 -21.29 -22.36 26.23
N VAL A 20 -20.23 -21.57 26.04
CA VAL A 20 -20.32 -20.11 25.98
C VAL A 20 -21.08 -19.74 24.71
N ILE A 21 -22.23 -19.09 24.88
CA ILE A 21 -22.99 -18.47 23.79
C ILE A 21 -22.10 -17.38 23.18
N VAL A 22 -21.55 -17.63 21.99
CA VAL A 22 -20.80 -16.63 21.21
C VAL A 22 -21.81 -15.61 20.71
N ASN A 23 -21.82 -14.46 21.36
CA ASN A 23 -22.56 -13.29 20.91
C ASN A 23 -21.91 -12.78 19.60
N PRO A 24 -22.59 -12.74 18.43
CA PRO A 24 -21.94 -12.40 17.16
C PRO A 24 -21.52 -10.92 17.01
N ASN A 25 -21.72 -10.09 18.03
CA ASN A 25 -21.54 -8.64 17.95
C ASN A 25 -20.45 -8.08 18.90
N ALA A 26 -19.56 -8.91 19.42
CA ALA A 26 -18.42 -8.43 20.19
C ALA A 26 -17.18 -8.27 19.28
N ASN A 27 -16.88 -7.01 18.96
CA ASN A 27 -15.58 -6.50 18.49
C ASN A 27 -15.32 -6.50 16.98
N ASN A 28 -16.04 -5.63 16.24
CA ASN A 28 -15.50 -4.97 15.04
C ASN A 28 -14.40 -3.95 15.42
N ALA A 29 -13.41 -4.40 16.16
CA ALA A 29 -12.11 -3.75 16.28
C ALA A 29 -11.08 -4.68 15.65
N THR A 30 -11.31 -5.06 14.38
CA THR A 30 -10.23 -5.51 13.52
C THR A 30 -9.31 -4.32 13.34
N ILE A 31 -8.32 -4.23 14.22
CA ILE A 31 -7.07 -3.53 13.93
C ILE A 31 -6.56 -4.20 12.65
N SER A 32 -6.91 -3.59 11.51
CA SER A 32 -6.56 -4.08 10.19
C SER A 32 -5.04 -4.03 10.15
N ARG A 33 -4.42 -5.21 10.30
CA ARG A 33 -2.98 -5.35 10.11
C ARG A 33 -2.65 -4.70 8.76
N PRO A 34 -1.59 -3.87 8.67
CA PRO A 34 -1.34 -3.16 7.44
C PRO A 34 -1.15 -4.16 6.30
N LYS A 35 -2.08 -4.20 5.35
CA LYS A 35 -1.90 -4.92 4.10
C LYS A 35 -0.71 -4.24 3.43
N ASN A 36 0.37 -4.99 3.21
CA ASN A 36 1.58 -4.48 2.60
C ASN A 36 1.31 -4.13 1.14
N ARG A 37 0.72 -2.95 0.94
CA ARG A 37 0.22 -2.50 -0.34
C ARG A 37 1.37 -2.11 -1.26
N GLN A 38 1.33 -2.57 -2.49
CA GLN A 38 2.31 -2.19 -3.50
C GLN A 38 1.94 -0.87 -4.19
N VAL A 39 0.67 -0.50 -4.19
CA VAL A 39 0.17 0.73 -4.82
C VAL A 39 -0.14 1.76 -3.74
N TYR A 40 0.44 2.94 -3.91
CA TYR A 40 0.10 4.11 -3.12
C TYR A 40 -1.18 4.73 -3.68
N GLU A 41 -2.27 4.58 -2.92
CA GLU A 41 -3.58 5.11 -3.29
C GLU A 41 -3.71 6.58 -2.94
N GLY A 42 -4.09 7.37 -3.94
CA GLY A 42 -4.44 8.77 -3.73
C GLY A 42 -5.81 8.92 -3.11
N ARG A 43 -6.03 10.07 -2.48
CA ARG A 43 -7.41 10.48 -2.20
C ARG A 43 -8.17 10.56 -3.52
N PRO A 44 -9.44 10.13 -3.56
CA PRO A 44 -10.30 10.29 -4.73
C PRO A 44 -10.22 11.73 -5.24
N THR A 45 -10.06 11.87 -6.55
CA THR A 45 -9.97 13.15 -7.23
C THR A 45 -10.87 13.11 -8.43
N GLU A 46 -11.46 14.25 -8.76
CA GLU A 46 -12.10 14.39 -10.06
C GLU A 46 -11.02 14.28 -11.15
N PRO A 47 -11.27 13.48 -12.20
CA PRO A 47 -10.38 13.44 -13.35
C PRO A 47 -10.27 14.85 -13.97
N PRO A 48 -9.09 15.25 -14.45
CA PRO A 48 -8.94 16.48 -15.22
C PRO A 48 -9.84 16.49 -16.47
N GLU A 49 -10.17 17.67 -16.98
CA GLU A 49 -11.07 17.82 -18.14
C GLU A 49 -10.65 16.98 -19.36
N TRP A 50 -9.34 16.93 -19.64
CA TRP A 50 -8.76 16.13 -20.72
C TRP A 50 -8.88 14.60 -20.50
N ALA A 51 -9.08 14.15 -19.25
CA ALA A 51 -9.24 12.75 -18.90
C ALA A 51 -10.71 12.35 -18.71
N ALA A 52 -11.57 13.30 -18.31
CA ALA A 52 -12.95 13.04 -17.94
C ALA A 52 -13.78 12.43 -19.08
N ASN A 53 -13.48 12.82 -20.33
CA ASN A 53 -14.16 12.34 -21.53
C ASN A 53 -13.27 11.41 -22.38
N ALA A 54 -12.06 11.09 -21.93
CA ALA A 54 -11.17 10.21 -22.67
C ALA A 54 -11.68 8.77 -22.63
N ALA A 55 -11.56 8.05 -23.74
CA ALA A 55 -11.79 6.61 -23.72
C ALA A 55 -10.75 5.94 -22.80
N SER A 56 -11.16 4.90 -22.07
CA SER A 56 -10.27 4.21 -21.12
C SER A 56 -8.97 3.71 -21.76
N ALA A 57 -9.00 3.37 -23.06
CA ALA A 57 -7.83 2.96 -23.82
C ALA A 57 -6.79 4.09 -24.02
N ASP A 58 -7.24 5.34 -24.02
CA ASP A 58 -6.42 6.51 -24.32
C ASP A 58 -5.89 7.22 -23.07
N ILE A 59 -6.36 6.84 -21.88
CA ILE A 59 -6.01 7.50 -20.61
C ILE A 59 -4.48 7.53 -20.41
N ILE A 60 -3.77 6.44 -20.69
CA ILE A 60 -2.31 6.38 -20.51
C ILE A 60 -1.61 7.39 -21.44
N THR A 61 -2.03 7.44 -22.70
CA THR A 61 -1.52 8.40 -23.68
C THR A 61 -1.82 9.84 -23.24
N ALA A 62 -3.04 10.09 -22.77
CA ALA A 62 -3.45 11.41 -22.29
C ALA A 62 -2.63 11.84 -21.06
N ILE A 63 -2.37 10.93 -20.12
CA ILE A 63 -1.49 11.20 -18.97
C ILE A 63 -0.10 11.60 -19.46
N HIS A 64 0.52 10.82 -20.36
CA HIS A 64 1.87 11.13 -20.86
C HIS A 64 1.97 12.53 -21.47
N ASN A 65 0.94 13.00 -22.16
CA ASN A 65 0.90 14.34 -22.76
C ASN A 65 0.78 15.48 -21.73
N HIS A 66 0.41 15.18 -20.48
CA HIS A 66 0.17 16.17 -19.43
C HIS A 66 1.08 15.98 -18.20
N ILE A 67 2.12 15.14 -18.27
CA ILE A 67 3.06 14.97 -17.15
C ILE A 67 3.82 16.27 -16.89
N ALA A 68 3.66 16.81 -15.68
CA ALA A 68 4.43 17.95 -15.15
C ALA A 68 5.59 17.49 -14.24
N CYS A 69 5.60 16.24 -13.81
CA CYS A 69 6.62 15.71 -12.90
C CYS A 69 7.95 15.41 -13.61
N ARG A 70 9.06 15.97 -13.11
CA ARG A 70 10.41 15.74 -13.66
C ARG A 70 10.87 14.29 -13.70
N TYR A 71 10.32 13.45 -12.80
CA TYR A 71 10.67 12.03 -12.74
C TYR A 71 9.92 11.18 -13.77
N ALA A 72 9.07 11.80 -14.60
CA ALA A 72 8.38 11.21 -15.74
C ALA A 72 7.90 9.76 -15.50
N PRO A 73 6.86 9.57 -14.66
CA PRO A 73 6.37 8.23 -14.36
C PRO A 73 5.90 7.51 -15.62
N LYS A 74 6.18 6.20 -15.68
CA LYS A 74 5.68 5.29 -16.69
C LYS A 74 4.37 4.69 -16.20
N PHE A 75 3.32 4.76 -17.02
CA PHE A 75 2.00 4.24 -16.66
C PHE A 75 1.63 3.01 -17.48
N GLU A 76 1.09 2.00 -16.81
CA GLU A 76 0.66 0.74 -17.42
C GLU A 76 -0.61 0.22 -16.73
N VAL A 77 -1.42 -0.56 -17.45
CA VAL A 77 -2.50 -1.34 -16.83
C VAL A 77 -1.85 -2.48 -16.04
N LYS A 78 -2.13 -2.54 -14.74
CA LYS A 78 -1.56 -3.51 -13.81
C LYS A 78 -2.67 -4.20 -13.03
N ARG A 79 -2.58 -5.53 -12.98
CA ARG A 79 -3.26 -6.35 -11.99
C ARG A 79 -2.23 -6.88 -11.00
N ILE A 80 -2.27 -6.38 -9.78
CA ILE A 80 -1.33 -6.73 -8.71
C ILE A 80 -2.06 -7.66 -7.75
N MET A 81 -1.53 -8.86 -7.60
CA MET A 81 -2.06 -9.85 -6.68
C MET A 81 -1.56 -9.57 -5.26
N SER A 82 -2.45 -9.75 -4.29
CA SER A 82 -2.06 -9.72 -2.88
C SER A 82 -1.31 -10.99 -2.49
N THR A 83 -0.75 -11.01 -1.28
CA THR A 83 -0.24 -12.25 -0.67
C THR A 83 -1.35 -13.08 0.00
N GLN A 84 -2.62 -12.67 -0.12
CA GLN A 84 -3.75 -13.34 0.52
C GLN A 84 -4.42 -14.28 -0.48
N VAL A 85 -4.66 -15.51 -0.04
CA VAL A 85 -5.38 -16.53 -0.82
C VAL A 85 -6.88 -16.41 -0.50
N GLY A 86 -7.70 -16.34 -1.54
CA GLY A 86 -9.14 -16.27 -1.45
C GLY A 86 -9.79 -17.62 -1.13
N PRO A 87 -11.12 -17.65 -0.92
CA PRO A 87 -11.86 -18.88 -0.65
C PRO A 87 -11.76 -19.92 -1.77
N ASP A 88 -11.46 -19.48 -2.99
CA ASP A 88 -11.28 -20.27 -4.20
C ASP A 88 -9.85 -20.84 -4.37
N GLY A 89 -8.94 -20.55 -3.43
CA GLY A 89 -7.55 -21.00 -3.49
C GLY A 89 -6.64 -20.14 -4.38
N ASN A 90 -7.16 -19.08 -5.02
CA ASN A 90 -6.37 -18.16 -5.84
C ASN A 90 -5.93 -16.93 -5.03
N LEU A 91 -4.87 -16.26 -5.48
CA LEU A 91 -4.50 -14.97 -4.90
C LEU A 91 -5.57 -13.92 -5.19
N VAL A 92 -5.98 -13.19 -4.16
CA VAL A 92 -6.95 -12.09 -4.32
C VAL A 92 -6.23 -10.90 -4.95
N PRO A 93 -6.75 -10.28 -6.03
CA PRO A 93 -6.19 -9.06 -6.58
C PRO A 93 -6.25 -7.95 -5.53
N GLU A 94 -5.10 -7.34 -5.27
CA GLU A 94 -4.96 -6.17 -4.39
C GLU A 94 -5.28 -4.87 -5.13
N TYR A 95 -4.94 -4.83 -6.41
CA TYR A 95 -5.14 -3.69 -7.29
C TYR A 95 -5.38 -4.17 -8.73
N ASP A 96 -6.33 -3.54 -9.41
CA ASP A 96 -6.59 -3.74 -10.84
C ASP A 96 -6.92 -2.37 -11.46
N GLY A 97 -6.03 -1.84 -12.28
CA GLY A 97 -6.16 -0.49 -12.85
C GLY A 97 -4.87 0.06 -13.44
N ILE A 98 -4.84 1.36 -13.71
CA ILE A 98 -3.66 2.06 -14.23
C ILE A 98 -2.75 2.44 -13.07
N ALA A 99 -1.52 1.93 -13.08
CA ALA A 99 -0.52 2.21 -12.08
C ALA A 99 0.73 2.87 -12.71
N GLY A 100 1.31 3.82 -11.99
CA GLY A 100 2.52 4.55 -12.41
C GLY A 100 3.75 4.16 -11.60
N ASP A 101 4.90 3.96 -12.24
CA ASP A 101 6.20 3.80 -11.58
C ASP A 101 7.19 4.88 -12.01
N CYS A 102 8.05 5.32 -11.09
CA CYS A 102 9.11 6.29 -11.38
C CYS A 102 10.30 6.13 -10.44
N GLY A 103 11.42 6.79 -10.77
CA GLY A 103 12.65 6.74 -9.97
C GLY A 103 12.44 7.19 -8.52
N ALA A 104 11.59 8.19 -8.28
CA ALA A 104 11.27 8.65 -6.92
C ALA A 104 10.55 7.56 -6.10
N ILE A 105 9.60 6.84 -6.70
CA ILE A 105 8.91 5.73 -6.03
C ILE A 105 9.89 4.59 -5.74
N LYS A 106 10.76 4.26 -6.70
CA LYS A 106 11.77 3.20 -6.52
C LYS A 106 12.70 3.47 -5.33
N ASN A 107 13.12 4.72 -5.15
CA ASN A 107 14.08 5.10 -4.11
C ASN A 107 13.42 5.38 -2.75
N PHE A 108 12.23 5.98 -2.75
CA PHE A 108 11.55 6.46 -1.54
C PHE A 108 10.31 5.65 -1.15
N GLY A 109 9.96 4.63 -1.94
CA GLY A 109 8.83 3.72 -1.73
C GLY A 109 8.76 3.16 -0.32
N LEU A 110 9.89 2.66 0.20
CA LEU A 110 9.98 2.11 1.55
C LEU A 110 9.85 3.18 2.64
N LYS A 111 10.43 4.37 2.41
CA LYS A 111 10.40 5.46 3.38
C LYS A 111 8.98 5.95 3.60
N VAL A 112 8.24 6.21 2.52
CA VAL A 112 6.83 6.62 2.56
C VAL A 112 5.94 5.49 3.10
N ALA A 113 6.22 4.24 2.72
CA ALA A 113 5.47 3.09 3.24
C ALA A 113 5.60 2.94 4.76
N LYS A 114 6.80 3.09 5.32
CA LYS A 114 7.03 3.07 6.78
C LYS A 114 6.30 4.20 7.51
N GLN A 115 6.21 5.39 6.92
CA GLN A 115 5.43 6.50 7.49
C GLN A 115 3.94 6.16 7.59
N ASN A 116 3.44 5.29 6.69
CA ASN A 116 2.07 4.78 6.71
C ASN A 116 1.92 3.48 7.52
N GLY A 117 2.94 3.07 8.30
CA GLY A 117 2.91 1.86 9.11
C GLY A 117 3.10 0.55 8.34
N LEU A 118 3.56 0.59 7.09
CA LEU A 118 3.81 -0.60 6.27
C LEU A 118 5.27 -1.08 6.40
N THR A 119 5.50 -2.36 6.10
CA THR A 119 6.85 -2.96 6.12
C THR A 119 7.44 -3.17 4.74
N MET A 120 6.62 -3.15 3.69
CA MET A 120 7.05 -3.32 2.30
C MET A 120 6.97 -1.99 1.53
N PRO A 121 7.84 -1.76 0.54
CA PRO A 121 7.84 -0.53 -0.24
C PRO A 121 6.60 -0.42 -1.13
N TYR A 122 6.05 0.79 -1.25
CA TYR A 122 5.25 1.14 -2.41
C TYR A 122 6.12 1.03 -3.67
N ARG A 123 5.57 0.42 -4.71
CA ARG A 123 6.21 0.26 -6.02
C ARG A 123 5.55 1.10 -7.10
N TYR A 124 4.27 1.42 -6.89
CA TYR A 124 3.47 2.16 -7.85
C TYR A 124 2.63 3.23 -7.15
N VAL A 125 2.16 4.19 -7.93
CA VAL A 125 1.08 5.12 -7.59
C VAL A 125 -0.16 4.79 -8.41
N ASP A 126 -1.35 5.04 -7.86
CA ASP A 126 -2.59 4.88 -8.60
C ASP A 126 -2.87 6.07 -9.53
N LEU A 127 -3.96 5.93 -10.29
CA LEU A 127 -4.45 6.95 -11.20
C LEU A 127 -4.82 8.28 -10.50
N ASN A 128 -5.33 8.22 -9.26
CA ASN A 128 -5.67 9.44 -8.52
C ASN A 128 -4.44 10.28 -8.20
N ILE A 129 -3.34 9.64 -7.80
CA ILE A 129 -2.05 10.32 -7.62
C ILE A 129 -1.49 10.79 -8.95
N ALA A 130 -1.67 10.03 -10.03
CA ALA A 130 -1.26 10.45 -11.36
C ALA A 130 -1.87 11.82 -11.72
N TYR A 131 -3.19 11.96 -11.56
CA TYR A 131 -3.87 13.23 -11.83
C TYR A 131 -3.42 14.33 -10.89
N ARG A 132 -3.45 14.09 -9.57
CA ARG A 132 -3.18 15.14 -8.58
C ARG A 132 -1.73 15.60 -8.53
N ALA A 133 -0.78 14.72 -8.80
CA ALA A 133 0.63 15.01 -8.57
C ALA A 133 1.49 14.86 -9.81
N CYS A 134 1.25 13.86 -10.66
CA CYS A 134 2.05 13.70 -11.87
C CYS A 134 1.65 14.72 -12.95
N CYS A 135 0.35 15.03 -13.07
CA CYS A 135 -0.17 15.92 -14.11
C CYS A 135 -0.53 17.33 -13.62
N ASP A 136 -0.84 17.51 -12.33
CA ASP A 136 -1.18 18.81 -11.74
C ASP A 136 0.01 19.41 -10.98
N ASN A 137 0.27 18.95 -9.74
CA ASN A 137 1.33 19.53 -8.92
C ASN A 137 2.24 18.47 -8.26
N PRO A 138 3.50 18.32 -8.72
CA PRO A 138 4.44 17.34 -8.16
C PRO A 138 4.68 17.45 -6.65
N GLN A 139 4.49 18.63 -6.06
CA GLN A 139 4.62 18.85 -4.61
C GLN A 139 3.56 18.09 -3.79
N LYS A 140 2.48 17.62 -4.43
CA LYS A 140 1.47 16.76 -3.79
C LYS A 140 1.90 15.29 -3.71
N CYS A 141 3.02 14.92 -4.33
CA CYS A 141 3.57 13.56 -4.30
C CYS A 141 4.58 13.40 -3.15
N PRO A 142 4.33 12.51 -2.17
CA PRO A 142 5.28 12.30 -1.08
C PRO A 142 6.63 11.75 -1.57
N PHE A 143 6.64 10.97 -2.65
CA PHE A 143 7.88 10.45 -3.24
C PHE A 143 8.73 11.57 -3.86
N PHE A 144 8.08 12.53 -4.52
CA PHE A 144 8.73 13.69 -5.10
C PHE A 144 9.37 14.57 -4.01
N LEU A 145 8.62 14.90 -2.95
CA LEU A 145 9.10 15.71 -1.83
C LEU A 145 10.32 15.11 -1.15
N ASN A 146 10.30 13.79 -0.92
CA ASN A 146 11.46 13.11 -0.34
C ASN A 146 12.67 13.16 -1.27
N ALA A 147 12.45 13.07 -2.57
CA ALA A 147 13.53 13.11 -3.54
C ALA A 147 14.14 14.51 -3.72
N GLU A 148 13.34 15.58 -3.63
CA GLU A 148 13.86 16.96 -3.59
C GLU A 148 14.65 17.23 -2.31
N GLY A 149 14.10 16.86 -1.14
CA GLY A 149 14.79 17.07 0.14
C GLY A 149 16.16 16.36 0.20
N ASP A 150 16.24 15.14 -0.33
CA ASP A 150 17.51 14.42 -0.42
C ASP A 150 18.49 15.12 -1.38
N MET A 151 18.02 15.61 -2.54
CA MET A 151 18.88 16.36 -3.47
C MET A 151 19.40 17.67 -2.87
N GLU A 152 18.55 18.42 -2.18
CA GLU A 152 18.96 19.63 -1.46
C GLU A 152 20.04 19.33 -0.43
N SER A 153 19.88 18.25 0.34
CA SER A 153 20.86 17.83 1.33
C SER A 153 22.21 17.44 0.70
N ILE A 154 22.19 16.78 -0.46
CA ILE A 154 23.40 16.41 -1.21
C ILE A 154 24.09 17.66 -1.74
N ASN A 155 23.33 18.60 -2.31
CA ASN A 155 23.86 19.84 -2.85
C ASN A 155 24.43 20.74 -1.75
N ALA A 156 23.81 20.79 -0.56
CA ALA A 156 24.33 21.51 0.59
C ALA A 156 25.68 20.96 1.07
N ARG A 157 25.89 19.64 1.01
CA ARG A 157 27.19 19.02 1.37
C ARG A 157 28.30 19.23 0.35
N ARG A 158 27.95 19.64 -0.88
CA ARG A 158 28.90 19.88 -1.99
C ARG A 158 29.33 21.34 -2.12
N ARG A 159 28.66 22.26 -1.41
CA ARG A 159 29.02 23.67 -1.31
C ARG A 159 29.95 23.88 -0.12
#